data_AF-A0A8J9TTE6-F1
#
_entry.id   AF-A0A8J9TTE6-F1
#
_cell.length_a   1.000
_cell.length_b   1.000
_cell.length_c   1.000
_cell.angle_alpha   90.00
_cell.angle_beta   90.00
_cell.angle_gamma   90.00
#
_symmetry.space_group_name_H-M   'P 1'
#
loop_
_entity.id
_entity.type
_entity.pdbx_description
1 polymer ?
#
loop_
_entity_poly.entity_id
_entity_poly.type
_entity_poly.pdbx_seq_one_letter_code
_entity_poly.pdbx_strand_id
1 'polypeptide(L)'
;MQRKRYAHKRLNTFTAPQKETLPPDFLRKILQDHGDMSSKRYQSEKRIYLGALKYVPHALYKLLENIPMPWESYKEVPVLFHVTGAISFIDHVPTVIEPVYRAQWGTAWLLMRREKRDRRHFKRMRFPPFDDEEPPLDYADHLLTVEPGEAVQLDLQQDDDYALLRDWFYESSQPLSDIRETRQEPLADHVYVNGPSYKTWRLSTPVLAQLYRLAEPLLNSQTDTNHRYLFDLPHFLTAKALNVAIPGGPRFEPLFRDVEQDEDWNDFNDVSKIIIRVPIRTEYKIAFPHVYNARPRKTVLSPYHDVPSSYAGDEDDDEPDLLCFEAYPSQLNPIVRVVHTKDWSVPEDVDEFEVEDF
;
A
#
# COMPACT_ATOMS: atom_id res chain seq x y z
N MET A 1 42.55 40.91 -13.81
CA MET A 1 42.60 39.48 -14.21
C MET A 1 42.30 38.50 -13.07
N GLN A 2 42.87 38.66 -11.87
CA GLN A 2 42.69 37.69 -10.78
C GLN A 2 41.24 37.51 -10.28
N ARG A 3 40.44 38.59 -10.27
CA ARG A 3 39.02 38.54 -9.86
C ARG A 3 38.12 37.64 -10.74
N LYS A 4 38.48 37.45 -12.01
CA LYS A 4 37.79 36.49 -12.92
C LYS A 4 38.30 35.05 -12.73
N ARG A 5 39.53 34.87 -12.23
CA ARG A 5 40.16 33.55 -12.00
C ARG A 5 39.66 32.90 -10.71
N TYR A 6 39.46 33.69 -9.66
CA TYR A 6 38.90 33.26 -8.37
C TYR A 6 37.39 33.55 -8.23
N ALA A 7 36.68 33.71 -9.35
CA ALA A 7 35.23 33.85 -9.31
C ALA A 7 34.61 32.53 -8.81
N HIS A 8 33.58 32.61 -7.96
CA HIS A 8 32.92 31.44 -7.37
C HIS A 8 32.47 30.40 -8.42
N LYS A 9 32.16 30.85 -9.65
CA LYS A 9 31.83 30.02 -10.82
C LYS A 9 32.97 29.14 -11.35
N ARG A 10 34.20 29.32 -10.87
CA ARG A 10 35.40 28.58 -11.28
C ARG A 10 36.02 27.76 -10.13
N LEU A 11 35.35 27.71 -8.98
CA LEU A 11 35.70 26.76 -7.92
C LEU A 11 35.31 25.35 -8.38
N ASN A 12 36.11 24.34 -8.02
CA ASN A 12 35.85 22.94 -8.40
C ASN A 12 34.52 22.39 -7.87
N THR A 13 33.90 23.07 -6.90
CA THR A 13 32.57 22.75 -6.35
C THR A 13 31.43 23.48 -7.07
N PHE A 14 31.72 24.27 -8.10
CA PHE A 14 30.69 24.98 -8.83
C PHE A 14 29.83 24.02 -9.64
N THR A 15 28.58 23.87 -9.23
CA THR A 15 27.54 23.19 -9.99
C THR A 15 26.98 24.14 -11.04
N ALA A 16 26.77 23.61 -12.26
CA ALA A 16 26.05 24.33 -13.29
C ALA A 16 24.65 24.74 -12.79
N PRO A 17 24.09 25.86 -13.27
CA PRO A 17 22.73 26.25 -12.91
C PRO A 17 21.74 25.16 -13.31
N GLN A 18 20.72 24.96 -12.47
CA GLN A 18 19.62 24.06 -12.75
C GLN A 18 18.91 24.50 -14.03
N LYS A 19 18.59 23.54 -14.91
CA LYS A 19 17.78 23.84 -16.11
C LYS A 19 16.36 24.15 -15.67
N GLU A 20 15.84 25.26 -16.17
CA GLU A 20 14.45 25.68 -15.92
C GLU A 20 13.47 24.84 -16.73
N THR A 21 12.22 24.83 -16.29
CA THR A 21 11.12 24.19 -17.01
C THR A 21 10.82 24.96 -18.29
N LEU A 22 10.67 24.24 -19.39
CA LEU A 22 10.30 24.82 -20.68
C LEU A 22 8.77 24.82 -20.84
N PRO A 23 8.21 25.75 -21.62
CA PRO A 23 6.78 25.73 -21.93
C PRO A 23 6.37 24.42 -22.62
N PRO A 24 5.18 23.87 -22.31
CA PRO A 24 4.73 22.58 -22.86
C PRO A 24 4.57 22.60 -24.39
N ASP A 25 4.22 23.76 -24.97
CA ASP A 25 4.05 23.93 -26.41
C ASP A 25 5.34 23.74 -27.20
N PHE A 26 6.50 23.94 -26.56
CA PHE A 26 7.79 23.72 -27.18
C PHE A 26 7.96 22.25 -27.61
N LEU A 27 7.63 21.31 -26.73
CA LEU A 27 7.70 19.87 -27.02
C LEU A 27 6.66 19.47 -28.07
N ARG A 28 5.41 19.97 -27.94
CA ARG A 28 4.33 19.69 -28.89
C ARG A 28 4.71 20.10 -30.31
N LYS A 29 5.26 21.30 -30.46
CA LYS A 29 5.72 21.82 -31.75
C LYS A 29 6.86 21.00 -32.35
N ILE A 30 7.84 20.57 -31.54
CA ILE A 30 8.93 19.71 -32.02
C ILE A 30 8.37 18.38 -32.56
N LEU A 31 7.45 17.74 -31.82
CA LEU A 31 6.84 16.48 -32.26
C LEU A 31 6.03 16.67 -33.55
N GLN A 32 5.28 17.76 -33.66
CA GLN A 32 4.51 18.10 -34.87
C GLN A 32 5.41 18.38 -36.09
N ASP A 33 6.51 19.12 -35.90
CA ASP A 33 7.45 19.45 -36.98
C ASP A 33 8.20 18.21 -37.51
N HIS A 34 8.53 17.25 -36.63
CA HIS A 34 9.22 16.01 -37.00
C HIS A 34 8.29 14.97 -37.63
N GLY A 35 7.06 14.85 -37.13
CA GLY A 35 6.03 13.92 -37.61
C GLY A 35 6.55 12.48 -37.74
N ASP A 36 6.34 11.89 -38.91
CA ASP A 36 6.74 10.52 -39.26
C ASP A 36 8.20 10.40 -39.77
N MET A 37 8.98 11.49 -39.71
CA MET A 37 10.35 11.56 -40.24
C MET A 37 10.46 11.22 -41.75
N SER A 38 9.38 11.36 -42.54
CA SER A 38 9.40 11.20 -44.00
C SER A 38 10.13 12.35 -44.70
N SER A 39 10.10 13.55 -44.11
CA SER A 39 10.76 14.76 -44.63
C SER A 39 12.28 14.62 -44.70
N LYS A 40 12.87 15.10 -45.82
CA LYS A 40 14.33 15.17 -45.99
C LYS A 40 15.00 16.17 -45.05
N ARG A 41 14.24 17.13 -44.49
CA ARG A 41 14.75 18.19 -43.61
C ARG A 41 15.44 17.63 -42.35
N TYR A 42 14.92 16.53 -41.80
CA TYR A 42 15.37 15.94 -40.53
C TYR A 42 16.12 14.60 -40.74
N GLN A 43 16.71 14.39 -41.93
CA GLN A 43 17.36 13.13 -42.27
C GLN A 43 18.57 12.80 -41.36
N SER A 44 19.31 13.81 -40.91
CA SER A 44 20.45 13.63 -39.99
C SER A 44 20.04 13.08 -38.63
N GLU A 45 18.80 13.31 -38.20
CA GLU A 45 18.31 12.98 -36.86
C GLU A 45 17.69 11.58 -36.80
N LYS A 46 17.42 10.92 -37.95
CA LYS A 46 16.92 9.53 -37.99
C LYS A 46 17.81 8.57 -37.21
N ARG A 47 19.13 8.80 -37.21
CA ARG A 47 20.09 8.01 -36.43
C ARG A 47 19.85 8.12 -34.91
N ILE A 48 19.42 9.29 -34.44
CA ILE A 48 19.14 9.55 -33.03
C ILE A 48 17.88 8.79 -32.60
N TYR A 49 16.81 8.83 -33.41
CA TYR A 49 15.58 8.07 -33.16
C TYR A 49 15.85 6.56 -33.04
N LEU A 50 16.66 6.00 -33.95
CA LEU A 50 17.08 4.60 -33.85
C LEU A 50 17.90 4.32 -32.58
N GLY A 51 18.75 5.24 -32.15
CA GLY A 51 19.48 5.13 -30.89
C GLY A 51 18.58 5.19 -29.65
N ALA A 52 17.50 5.98 -29.72
CA ALA A 52 16.55 6.15 -28.63
C ALA A 52 15.70 4.89 -28.37
N LEU A 53 15.51 4.02 -29.36
CA LEU A 53 14.79 2.75 -29.22
C LEU A 53 15.30 1.88 -28.06
N LYS A 54 16.61 1.97 -27.76
CA LYS A 54 17.22 1.28 -26.61
C LYS A 54 16.55 1.62 -25.27
N TYR A 55 16.03 2.84 -25.13
CA TYR A 55 15.47 3.35 -23.87
C TYR A 55 13.94 3.36 -23.82
N VAL A 56 13.27 2.92 -24.89
CA VAL A 56 11.80 2.83 -24.95
C VAL A 56 11.21 1.99 -23.80
N PRO A 57 11.78 0.84 -23.40
CA PRO A 57 11.24 0.10 -22.25
C PRO A 57 11.23 0.91 -20.95
N HIS A 58 12.23 1.77 -20.74
CA HIS A 58 12.28 2.65 -19.56
C HIS A 58 11.26 3.79 -19.64
N ALA A 59 11.07 4.38 -20.82
CA ALA A 59 10.02 5.38 -21.04
C ALA A 59 8.62 4.80 -20.80
N LEU A 60 8.36 3.59 -21.31
CA LEU A 60 7.10 2.88 -21.09
C LEU A 60 6.89 2.52 -19.62
N TYR A 61 7.93 2.06 -18.91
CA TYR A 61 7.84 1.81 -17.47
C TYR A 61 7.43 3.08 -16.70
N LYS A 62 8.10 4.21 -16.94
CA LYS A 62 7.78 5.49 -16.29
C LYS A 62 6.39 6.02 -16.67
N LEU A 63 5.94 5.76 -17.90
CA LEU A 63 4.59 6.08 -18.37
C LEU A 63 3.52 5.29 -17.60
N LEU A 64 3.67 3.96 -17.52
CA LEU A 64 2.72 3.08 -16.84
C LEU A 64 2.73 3.29 -15.31
N GLU A 65 3.89 3.62 -14.74
CA GLU A 65 4.03 3.94 -13.32
C GLU A 65 3.18 5.17 -12.94
N ASN A 66 3.04 6.15 -13.83
CA ASN A 66 2.33 7.42 -13.57
C ASN A 66 0.91 7.50 -14.17
N ILE A 67 0.24 6.36 -14.37
CA ILE A 67 -1.17 6.36 -14.79
C ILE A 67 -2.02 7.16 -13.78
N PRO A 68 -2.94 8.04 -14.25
CA PRO A 68 -3.85 8.76 -13.36
C PRO A 68 -4.77 7.78 -12.64
N MET A 69 -5.01 8.03 -11.37
CA MET A 69 -5.89 7.19 -10.56
C MET A 69 -7.37 7.47 -10.89
N PRO A 70 -8.32 6.56 -10.63
CA PRO A 70 -9.72 6.71 -11.05
C PRO A 70 -10.45 7.96 -10.51
N TRP A 71 -9.97 8.53 -9.40
CA TRP A 71 -10.48 9.75 -8.78
C TRP A 71 -9.81 11.03 -9.32
N GLU A 72 -8.81 10.92 -10.19
CA GLU A 72 -8.15 12.03 -10.87
C GLU A 72 -8.71 12.17 -12.29
N SER A 73 -9.24 13.35 -12.66
CA SER A 73 -9.72 13.60 -14.03
C SER A 73 -8.56 13.69 -15.05
N TYR A 74 -7.48 14.36 -14.66
CA TYR A 74 -6.22 14.45 -15.41
C TYR A 74 -5.05 14.52 -14.43
N LYS A 75 -3.86 14.18 -14.91
CA LYS A 75 -2.63 14.22 -14.12
C LYS A 75 -1.53 14.91 -14.90
N GLU A 76 -1.04 16.01 -14.36
CA GLU A 76 0.13 16.71 -14.89
C GLU A 76 1.40 16.09 -14.34
N VAL A 77 2.36 15.84 -15.23
CA VAL A 77 3.62 15.18 -14.87
C VAL A 77 4.80 15.91 -15.49
N PRO A 78 5.93 16.03 -14.78
CA PRO A 78 7.16 16.55 -15.36
C PRO A 78 7.69 15.57 -16.40
N VAL A 79 8.05 16.07 -17.58
CA VAL A 79 8.55 15.28 -18.70
C VAL A 79 9.97 15.69 -19.05
N LEU A 80 10.88 14.73 -19.04
CA LEU A 80 12.24 14.85 -19.57
C LEU A 80 12.25 14.35 -21.02
N PHE A 81 12.51 15.24 -21.97
CA PHE A 81 12.50 14.90 -23.40
C PHE A 81 13.85 15.15 -24.06
N HIS A 82 14.13 14.42 -25.13
CA HIS A 82 15.29 14.68 -26.00
C HIS A 82 15.04 15.93 -26.85
N VAL A 83 16.05 16.77 -27.07
CA VAL A 83 15.93 18.07 -27.79
C VAL A 83 15.29 17.94 -29.17
N THR A 84 15.46 16.80 -29.86
CA THR A 84 14.88 16.51 -31.18
C THR A 84 13.50 15.80 -31.12
N GLY A 85 12.89 15.66 -29.94
CA GLY A 85 11.63 14.93 -29.75
C GLY A 85 11.74 13.39 -29.87
N ALA A 86 12.95 12.84 -29.94
CA ALA A 86 13.15 11.41 -30.22
C ALA A 86 12.58 10.45 -29.16
N ILE A 87 12.57 10.89 -27.90
CA ILE A 87 12.02 10.13 -26.78
C ILE A 87 11.65 11.09 -25.65
N SER A 88 10.61 10.75 -24.91
CA SER A 88 10.13 11.47 -23.73
C SER A 88 10.00 10.49 -22.56
N PHE A 89 10.53 10.88 -21.41
CA PHE A 89 10.43 10.16 -20.14
C PHE A 89 9.61 10.99 -19.17
N ILE A 90 8.84 10.33 -18.32
CA ILE A 90 8.24 11.00 -17.16
C ILE A 90 9.28 11.03 -16.04
N ASP A 91 9.65 12.23 -15.59
CA ASP A 91 10.64 12.46 -14.54
C ASP A 91 9.97 12.59 -13.16
N HIS A 92 9.12 11.62 -12.84
CA HIS A 92 8.39 11.59 -11.59
C HIS A 92 8.23 10.16 -11.09
N VAL A 93 8.38 9.96 -9.78
CA VAL A 93 8.04 8.71 -9.09
C VAL A 93 6.79 9.02 -8.26
N PRO A 94 5.66 8.35 -8.51
CA PRO A 94 4.43 8.61 -7.78
C PRO A 94 4.54 8.09 -6.35
N THR A 95 4.85 8.98 -5.42
CA THR A 95 4.80 8.71 -3.99
C THR A 95 3.42 9.06 -3.46
N VAL A 96 2.89 8.22 -2.58
CA VAL A 96 1.56 8.36 -1.98
C VAL A 96 1.65 8.21 -0.47
N ILE A 97 0.76 8.88 0.27
CA ILE A 97 0.55 8.63 1.69
C ILE A 97 -0.29 7.36 1.82
N GLU A 98 0.28 6.30 2.38
CA GLU A 98 -0.33 4.96 2.45
C GLU A 98 -1.78 4.94 3.00
N PRO A 99 -2.11 5.52 4.17
CA PRO A 99 -3.47 5.49 4.69
C PRO A 99 -4.47 6.27 3.80
N VAL A 100 -4.03 7.38 3.20
CA VAL A 100 -4.86 8.16 2.26
C VAL A 100 -5.14 7.34 1.00
N TYR A 101 -4.10 6.73 0.43
CA TYR A 101 -4.22 5.91 -0.78
C TYR A 101 -5.13 4.69 -0.56
N ARG A 102 -5.05 4.05 0.61
CA ARG A 102 -5.97 2.96 0.97
C ARG A 102 -7.41 3.43 1.09
N ALA A 103 -7.64 4.58 1.72
CA ALA A 103 -8.98 5.16 1.84
C ALA A 103 -9.54 5.54 0.45
N GLN A 104 -8.75 6.14 -0.44
CA GLN A 104 -9.16 6.48 -1.81
C GLN A 104 -9.57 5.24 -2.61
N TRP A 105 -8.83 4.13 -2.48
CA TRP A 105 -9.25 2.87 -3.09
C TRP A 105 -10.49 2.29 -2.41
N GLY A 106 -10.68 2.50 -1.10
CA GLY A 106 -11.86 2.08 -0.36
C GLY A 106 -13.12 2.78 -0.86
N THR A 107 -13.06 4.10 -1.07
CA THR A 107 -14.17 4.88 -1.65
C THR A 107 -14.41 4.49 -3.11
N ALA A 108 -13.36 4.34 -3.92
CA ALA A 108 -13.48 3.87 -5.30
C ALA A 108 -14.15 2.49 -5.38
N TRP A 109 -13.77 1.55 -4.51
CA TRP A 109 -14.38 0.23 -4.42
C TRP A 109 -15.87 0.31 -4.11
N LEU A 110 -16.25 1.14 -3.13
CA LEU A 110 -17.64 1.36 -2.76
C LEU A 110 -18.46 1.93 -3.93
N LEU A 111 -17.94 2.96 -4.60
CA LEU A 111 -18.61 3.62 -5.73
C LEU A 111 -18.74 2.68 -6.94
N MET A 112 -17.67 1.97 -7.31
CA MET A 112 -17.71 1.01 -8.41
C MET A 112 -18.70 -0.12 -8.14
N ARG A 113 -18.84 -0.56 -6.89
CA ARG A 113 -19.85 -1.56 -6.50
C ARG A 113 -21.27 -1.00 -6.59
N ARG A 114 -21.50 0.23 -6.14
CA ARG A 114 -22.80 0.93 -6.25
C ARG A 114 -23.18 1.10 -7.72
N GLU A 115 -22.28 1.62 -8.54
CA GLU A 115 -22.48 1.80 -9.98
C GLU A 115 -22.80 0.47 -10.68
N LYS A 116 -22.07 -0.61 -10.36
CA LYS A 116 -22.34 -1.95 -10.91
C LYS A 116 -23.71 -2.50 -10.49
N ARG A 117 -24.20 -2.17 -9.29
CA ARG A 117 -25.51 -2.58 -8.79
C ARG A 117 -26.64 -1.80 -9.46
N ASP A 118 -26.46 -0.48 -9.60
CA ASP A 118 -27.53 0.44 -9.99
C ASP A 118 -27.68 0.54 -11.52
N ARG A 119 -26.59 0.37 -12.27
CA ARG A 119 -26.61 0.46 -13.73
C ARG A 119 -27.16 -0.80 -14.40
N ARG A 120 -28.28 -0.66 -15.10
CA ARG A 120 -28.92 -1.77 -15.85
C ARG A 120 -28.09 -2.31 -17.01
N HIS A 121 -27.47 -1.43 -17.80
CA HIS A 121 -26.65 -1.80 -18.96
C HIS A 121 -25.25 -1.20 -18.83
N PHE A 122 -24.31 -2.02 -18.40
CA PHE A 122 -22.90 -1.67 -18.34
C PHE A 122 -22.20 -2.13 -19.63
N LYS A 123 -22.02 -1.21 -20.59
CA LYS A 123 -21.30 -1.47 -21.84
C LYS A 123 -19.80 -1.41 -21.56
N ARG A 124 -19.10 -2.52 -21.79
CA ARG A 124 -17.64 -2.57 -21.68
C ARG A 124 -16.98 -1.91 -22.89
N MET A 125 -15.79 -1.37 -22.69
CA MET A 125 -14.96 -0.85 -23.77
C MET A 125 -14.57 -1.98 -24.73
N ARG A 126 -14.40 -1.66 -26.02
CA ARG A 126 -13.86 -2.58 -27.03
C ARG A 126 -12.33 -2.48 -27.01
N PHE A 127 -11.66 -3.62 -27.17
CA PHE A 127 -10.22 -3.68 -27.36
C PHE A 127 -9.91 -4.31 -28.72
N PRO A 128 -9.01 -3.70 -29.53
CA PRO A 128 -8.40 -2.38 -29.33
C PRO A 128 -9.43 -1.23 -29.43
N PRO A 129 -9.20 -0.08 -28.77
CA PRO A 129 -10.12 1.07 -28.83
C PRO A 129 -10.15 1.76 -30.21
N PHE A 130 -9.02 1.79 -30.90
CA PHE A 130 -8.84 2.42 -32.22
C PHE A 130 -8.55 1.35 -33.27
N ASP A 131 -8.78 1.69 -34.55
CA ASP A 131 -8.43 0.82 -35.68
C ASP A 131 -6.91 0.91 -35.98
N ASP A 132 -6.33 -0.15 -36.53
CA ASP A 132 -4.88 -0.24 -36.78
C ASP A 132 -4.42 0.71 -37.91
N GLU A 133 -5.35 1.09 -38.80
CA GLU A 133 -5.11 2.01 -39.92
C GLU A 133 -5.28 3.48 -39.54
N GLU A 134 -5.84 3.78 -38.36
CA GLU A 134 -6.03 5.15 -37.89
C GLU A 134 -4.71 5.71 -37.31
N PRO A 135 -4.24 6.88 -37.77
CA PRO A 135 -3.06 7.51 -37.18
C PRO A 135 -3.35 7.96 -35.73
N PRO A 136 -2.31 8.08 -34.88
CA PRO A 136 -2.49 8.58 -33.52
C PRO A 136 -3.07 10.00 -33.53
N LEU A 137 -4.06 10.24 -32.67
CA LEU A 137 -4.72 11.53 -32.54
C LEU A 137 -3.77 12.57 -31.91
N ASP A 138 -3.75 13.79 -32.47
CA ASP A 138 -3.02 14.89 -31.86
C ASP A 138 -3.75 15.43 -30.63
N TYR A 139 -3.01 15.62 -29.54
CA TYR A 139 -3.51 16.11 -28.28
C TYR A 139 -3.99 17.57 -28.37
N ALA A 140 -3.27 18.42 -29.11
CA ALA A 140 -3.58 19.85 -29.20
C ALA A 140 -4.94 20.10 -29.89
N ASP A 141 -5.24 19.35 -30.94
CA ASP A 141 -6.44 19.52 -31.74
C ASP A 141 -7.68 18.83 -31.13
N HIS A 142 -7.50 17.67 -30.50
CA HIS A 142 -8.62 16.82 -30.08
C HIS A 142 -8.90 16.81 -28.58
N LEU A 143 -7.88 17.02 -27.74
CA LEU A 143 -7.98 16.76 -26.29
C LEU A 143 -7.80 18.03 -25.44
N LEU A 144 -6.99 18.99 -25.88
CA LEU A 144 -6.64 20.18 -25.08
C LEU A 144 -7.86 21.06 -24.72
N THR A 145 -8.85 21.15 -25.61
CA THR A 145 -10.05 21.99 -25.41
C THR A 145 -11.24 21.25 -24.83
N VAL A 146 -11.14 19.92 -24.66
CA VAL A 146 -12.24 19.09 -24.19
C VAL A 146 -12.12 18.91 -22.68
N GLU A 147 -13.17 19.29 -21.96
CA GLU A 147 -13.22 19.05 -20.52
C GLU A 147 -13.23 17.54 -20.24
N PRO A 148 -12.36 17.05 -19.33
CA PRO A 148 -12.32 15.65 -18.99
C PRO A 148 -13.63 15.23 -18.31
N GLY A 149 -13.97 13.94 -18.44
CA GLY A 149 -15.13 13.38 -17.75
C GLY A 149 -15.00 13.46 -16.23
N GLU A 150 -16.14 13.30 -15.55
CA GLU A 150 -16.21 13.23 -14.10
C GLU A 150 -15.40 12.03 -13.58
N ALA A 151 -14.56 12.28 -12.58
CA ALA A 151 -13.77 11.25 -11.93
C ALA A 151 -14.61 10.47 -10.90
N VAL A 152 -14.14 9.28 -10.51
CA VAL A 152 -14.83 8.45 -9.52
C VAL A 152 -14.55 9.01 -8.12
N GLN A 153 -15.39 9.95 -7.67
CA GLN A 153 -15.25 10.63 -6.39
C GLN A 153 -16.50 10.43 -5.52
N LEU A 154 -16.27 10.20 -4.23
CA LEU A 154 -17.36 10.12 -3.25
C LEU A 154 -17.70 11.55 -2.83
N ASP A 155 -18.98 11.90 -2.81
CA ASP A 155 -19.39 13.19 -2.30
C ASP A 155 -19.22 13.23 -0.78
N LEU A 156 -18.10 13.80 -0.33
CA LEU A 156 -17.78 13.97 1.08
C LEU A 156 -18.45 15.23 1.67
N GLN A 157 -18.95 16.16 0.86
CA GLN A 157 -19.45 17.45 1.33
C GLN A 157 -20.74 17.33 2.15
N GLN A 158 -21.48 16.23 1.96
CA GLN A 158 -22.75 15.99 2.65
C GLN A 158 -22.59 15.40 4.05
N ASP A 159 -21.42 14.85 4.38
CA ASP A 159 -21.25 13.98 5.57
C ASP A 159 -20.26 14.57 6.58
N ASP A 160 -20.79 15.11 7.69
CA ASP A 160 -20.03 15.98 8.63
C ASP A 160 -18.91 15.23 9.34
N ASP A 161 -19.00 13.90 9.39
CA ASP A 161 -17.97 13.01 9.90
C ASP A 161 -16.64 13.16 9.16
N TYR A 162 -16.64 13.61 7.90
CA TYR A 162 -15.44 13.74 7.06
C TYR A 162 -14.96 15.18 6.89
N ALA A 163 -15.37 16.09 7.78
CA ALA A 163 -15.05 17.52 7.68
C ALA A 163 -13.55 17.83 7.49
N LEU A 164 -12.65 17.02 8.05
CA LEU A 164 -11.19 17.23 7.95
C LEU A 164 -10.59 16.74 6.62
N LEU A 165 -11.33 15.96 5.83
CA LEU A 165 -10.88 15.35 4.57
C LEU A 165 -11.45 16.04 3.32
N ARG A 166 -12.66 16.60 3.41
CA ARG A 166 -13.47 17.11 2.28
C ARG A 166 -12.69 17.95 1.27
N ASP A 167 -11.80 18.82 1.73
CA ASP A 167 -11.14 19.82 0.88
C ASP A 167 -9.97 19.26 0.06
N TRP A 168 -9.27 18.24 0.58
CA TRP A 168 -7.99 17.80 0.00
C TRP A 168 -7.95 16.32 -0.39
N PHE A 169 -8.92 15.51 0.04
CA PHE A 169 -8.86 14.05 -0.10
C PHE A 169 -8.75 13.57 -1.56
N TYR A 170 -9.36 14.29 -2.50
CA TYR A 170 -9.25 14.05 -3.94
C TYR A 170 -8.42 15.13 -4.67
N GLU A 171 -7.70 15.98 -3.94
CA GLU A 171 -6.91 17.06 -4.53
C GLU A 171 -5.58 16.54 -5.09
N SER A 172 -5.42 16.66 -6.42
CA SER A 172 -4.19 16.36 -7.17
C SER A 172 -3.54 15.00 -6.88
N SER A 173 -2.40 14.72 -7.51
CA SER A 173 -1.68 13.45 -7.30
C SER A 173 -0.83 13.40 -6.03
N GLN A 174 -0.61 14.55 -5.38
CA GLN A 174 0.12 14.68 -4.12
C GLN A 174 -0.67 15.58 -3.18
N PRO A 175 -1.79 15.09 -2.61
CA PRO A 175 -2.57 15.89 -1.69
C PRO A 175 -1.66 16.36 -0.56
N LEU A 176 -1.83 17.62 -0.15
CA LEU A 176 -1.13 18.20 1.00
C LEU A 176 0.37 18.50 0.81
N SER A 177 0.91 18.42 -0.42
CA SER A 177 2.31 18.81 -0.71
C SER A 177 2.61 20.26 -0.32
N ASP A 178 1.60 21.13 -0.48
CA ASP A 178 1.73 22.58 -0.36
C ASP A 178 1.22 23.13 0.97
N ILE A 179 0.89 22.25 1.95
CA ILE A 179 0.41 22.63 3.29
C ILE A 179 1.27 23.74 3.93
N ARG A 180 2.58 23.72 3.68
CA ARG A 180 3.50 24.68 4.33
C ARG A 180 3.31 26.10 3.80
N GLU A 181 2.84 26.24 2.57
CA GLU A 181 2.53 27.51 1.92
C GLU A 181 1.08 27.92 2.20
N THR A 182 0.16 26.95 2.17
CA THR A 182 -1.27 27.11 2.45
C THR A 182 -1.54 26.96 3.95
N ARG A 183 -1.11 27.94 4.75
CA ARG A 183 -1.41 28.03 6.19
C ARG A 183 -2.87 28.41 6.44
N GLN A 184 -3.82 27.57 6.05
CA GLN A 184 -5.19 27.70 6.54
C GLN A 184 -5.26 26.92 7.87
N GLU A 185 -5.22 27.66 8.98
CA GLU A 185 -5.43 27.17 10.35
C GLU A 185 -6.91 26.74 10.44
N PRO A 186 -7.26 25.44 10.34
CA PRO A 186 -6.95 24.41 11.34
C PRO A 186 -6.32 23.10 10.82
N LEU A 187 -6.15 22.91 9.50
CA LEU A 187 -5.62 21.67 8.93
C LEU A 187 -4.12 21.48 9.21
N ALA A 188 -3.40 22.59 9.35
CA ALA A 188 -1.96 22.60 9.65
C ALA A 188 -1.60 21.96 11.01
N ASP A 189 -2.52 21.96 11.97
CA ASP A 189 -2.31 21.32 13.28
C ASP A 189 -2.44 19.79 13.20
N HIS A 190 -3.19 19.31 12.21
CA HIS A 190 -3.52 17.90 12.06
C HIS A 190 -2.61 17.16 11.08
N VAL A 191 -1.95 17.86 10.15
CA VAL A 191 -1.19 17.23 9.08
C VAL A 191 0.16 17.89 8.86
N TYR A 192 1.19 17.04 8.73
CA TYR A 192 2.54 17.46 8.38
C TYR A 192 3.07 16.63 7.21
N VAL A 193 3.57 17.31 6.18
CA VAL A 193 4.32 16.74 5.06
C VAL A 193 5.61 17.55 4.87
N ASN A 194 6.72 16.89 4.52
CA ASN A 194 8.01 17.59 4.41
C ASN A 194 8.10 18.64 3.28
N GLY A 195 7.17 18.60 2.31
CA GLY A 195 7.07 19.53 1.18
C GLY A 195 6.95 18.77 -0.15
N PRO A 196 7.35 19.38 -1.28
CA PRO A 196 7.16 18.80 -2.63
C PRO A 196 8.00 17.54 -2.89
N SER A 197 8.95 17.22 -2.01
CA SER A 197 9.65 15.92 -2.06
C SER A 197 8.76 14.75 -1.63
N TYR A 198 7.68 15.01 -0.87
CA TYR A 198 6.63 14.06 -0.49
C TYR A 198 7.14 12.70 0.01
N LYS A 199 8.07 12.71 0.99
CA LYS A 199 8.73 11.49 1.51
C LYS A 199 8.30 11.11 2.92
N THR A 200 7.95 12.09 3.74
CA THR A 200 7.62 11.87 5.15
C THR A 200 6.36 12.62 5.48
N TRP A 201 5.46 11.93 6.17
CA TRP A 201 4.15 12.45 6.57
C TRP A 201 3.90 12.15 8.05
N ARG A 202 3.05 12.96 8.68
CA ARG A 202 2.49 12.71 10.01
C ARG A 202 1.06 13.23 10.02
N LEU A 203 0.13 12.36 10.37
CA LEU A 203 -1.31 12.66 10.47
C LEU A 203 -1.75 12.53 11.93
N SER A 204 -2.69 13.37 12.33
CA SER A 204 -3.32 13.31 13.64
C SER A 204 -4.32 12.14 13.74
N THR A 205 -4.64 11.71 14.96
CA THR A 205 -5.59 10.63 15.22
C THR A 205 -6.98 10.88 14.61
N PRO A 206 -7.57 12.10 14.69
CA PRO A 206 -8.86 12.38 14.05
C PRO A 206 -8.87 12.15 12.53
N VAL A 207 -7.81 12.58 11.83
CA VAL A 207 -7.66 12.36 10.39
C VAL A 207 -7.50 10.86 10.09
N LEU A 208 -6.68 10.15 10.87
CA LEU A 208 -6.50 8.71 10.71
C LEU A 208 -7.79 7.92 10.97
N ALA A 209 -8.61 8.33 11.93
CA ALA A 209 -9.90 7.69 12.21
C ALA A 209 -10.87 7.82 11.03
N GLN A 210 -10.97 9.02 10.44
CA GLN A 210 -11.80 9.24 9.24
C GLN A 210 -11.29 8.42 8.04
N LEU A 211 -9.97 8.38 7.82
CA LEU A 211 -9.37 7.56 6.76
C LEU A 211 -9.60 6.06 7.00
N TYR A 212 -9.54 5.60 8.24
CA TYR A 212 -9.78 4.21 8.61
C TYR A 212 -11.22 3.78 8.27
N ARG A 213 -12.23 4.61 8.61
CA ARG A 213 -13.64 4.38 8.25
C ARG A 213 -13.83 4.26 6.73
N LEU A 214 -13.24 5.17 5.95
CA LEU A 214 -13.32 5.11 4.48
C LEU A 214 -12.60 3.88 3.88
N ALA A 215 -11.52 3.42 4.52
CA ALA A 215 -10.74 2.27 4.08
C ALA A 215 -11.32 0.92 4.54
N GLU A 216 -12.27 0.92 5.48
CA GLU A 216 -12.87 -0.28 6.10
C GLU A 216 -13.27 -1.37 5.08
N PRO A 217 -13.87 -1.06 3.91
CA PRO A 217 -14.23 -2.09 2.93
C PRO A 217 -13.06 -2.92 2.38
N LEU A 218 -11.82 -2.45 2.54
CA LEU A 218 -10.59 -3.10 2.10
C LEU A 218 -9.74 -3.65 3.24
N LEU A 219 -10.04 -3.28 4.50
CA LEU A 219 -9.26 -3.70 5.65
C LEU A 219 -9.68 -5.11 6.12
N ASN A 220 -8.73 -5.83 6.69
CA ASN A 220 -9.02 -7.11 7.33
C ASN A 220 -9.70 -6.84 8.67
N SER A 221 -10.83 -7.49 8.91
CA SER A 221 -11.56 -7.40 10.18
C SER A 221 -10.87 -8.11 11.35
N GLN A 222 -9.95 -9.04 11.07
CA GLN A 222 -9.29 -9.84 12.10
C GLN A 222 -8.04 -9.16 12.63
N THR A 223 -8.09 -8.76 13.90
CA THR A 223 -6.99 -8.11 14.63
C THR A 223 -5.96 -9.09 15.17
N ASP A 224 -6.38 -10.30 15.54
CA ASP A 224 -5.51 -11.32 16.14
C ASP A 224 -4.53 -11.92 15.11
N THR A 225 -3.24 -11.93 15.47
CA THR A 225 -2.17 -12.54 14.67
C THR A 225 -2.30 -14.06 14.64
N ASN A 226 -2.87 -14.66 15.69
CA ASN A 226 -3.02 -16.11 15.82
C ASN A 226 -3.92 -16.74 14.75
N HIS A 227 -4.80 -15.97 14.10
CA HIS A 227 -5.59 -16.47 12.96
C HIS A 227 -4.69 -17.01 11.84
N ARG A 228 -3.46 -16.50 11.71
CA ARG A 228 -2.49 -16.91 10.70
C ARG A 228 -1.67 -18.14 11.11
N TYR A 229 -2.05 -18.84 12.18
CA TYR A 229 -1.38 -20.07 12.58
C TYR A 229 -1.40 -21.09 11.43
N LEU A 230 -0.23 -21.68 11.11
CA LEU A 230 0.00 -22.51 9.90
C LEU A 230 -0.23 -21.80 8.55
N PHE A 231 -0.52 -20.50 8.54
CA PHE A 231 -0.80 -19.72 7.34
C PHE A 231 0.01 -18.41 7.30
N ASP A 232 1.27 -18.50 7.74
CA ASP A 232 2.25 -17.42 7.69
C ASP A 232 3.46 -17.82 6.82
N LEU A 233 4.38 -16.87 6.62
CA LEU A 233 5.59 -17.12 5.84
C LEU A 233 6.48 -18.23 6.43
N PRO A 234 6.83 -18.25 7.73
CA PRO A 234 7.59 -19.35 8.35
C PRO A 234 7.01 -20.75 8.09
N HIS A 235 5.69 -20.93 8.27
CA HIS A 235 5.03 -22.21 8.05
C HIS A 235 5.05 -22.59 6.56
N PHE A 236 4.89 -21.64 5.63
CA PHE A 236 5.04 -21.92 4.18
C PHE A 236 6.47 -22.30 3.79
N LEU A 237 7.49 -21.68 4.40
CA LEU A 237 8.89 -22.05 4.18
C LEU A 237 9.17 -23.48 4.64
N THR A 238 8.63 -23.85 5.81
CA THR A 238 8.73 -25.21 6.34
C THR A 238 7.97 -26.22 5.48
N ALA A 239 6.75 -25.89 5.04
CA ALA A 239 5.96 -26.70 4.12
C ALA A 239 6.72 -26.97 2.80
N LYS A 240 7.34 -25.92 2.23
CA LYS A 240 8.19 -26.01 1.03
C LYS A 240 9.43 -26.89 1.26
N ALA A 241 10.09 -26.75 2.40
CA ALA A 241 11.29 -27.51 2.73
C ALA A 241 10.98 -29.01 2.91
N LEU A 242 9.85 -29.33 3.51
CA LEU A 242 9.38 -30.69 3.76
C LEU A 242 8.64 -31.33 2.58
N ASN A 243 8.38 -30.57 1.50
CA ASN A 243 7.53 -31.00 0.38
C ASN A 243 6.13 -31.46 0.84
N VAL A 244 5.56 -30.73 1.80
CA VAL A 244 4.20 -30.96 2.32
C VAL A 244 3.33 -29.77 1.94
N ALA A 245 2.06 -30.02 1.65
CA ALA A 245 1.08 -28.99 1.34
C ALA A 245 0.17 -28.73 2.54
N ILE A 246 -0.07 -27.46 2.86
CA ILE A 246 -1.10 -27.04 3.81
C ILE A 246 -2.43 -26.96 3.06
N PRO A 247 -3.56 -27.45 3.62
CA PRO A 247 -4.87 -27.23 3.01
C PRO A 247 -5.14 -25.74 2.80
N GLY A 248 -5.51 -25.35 1.57
CA GLY A 248 -5.70 -23.94 1.18
C GLY A 248 -4.41 -23.14 0.98
N GLY A 249 -3.24 -23.73 1.27
CA GLY A 249 -1.93 -23.12 1.08
C GLY A 249 -1.29 -23.42 -0.28
N PRO A 250 -0.14 -22.78 -0.58
CA PRO A 250 0.61 -23.02 -1.79
C PRO A 250 1.24 -24.42 -1.82
N ARG A 251 1.48 -24.93 -3.03
CA ARG A 251 2.26 -26.14 -3.28
C ARG A 251 3.54 -25.78 -4.01
N PHE A 252 4.61 -26.49 -3.70
CA PHE A 252 5.92 -26.24 -4.27
C PHE A 252 6.52 -27.50 -4.85
N GLU A 253 7.51 -27.31 -5.70
CA GLU A 253 8.38 -28.40 -6.13
C GLU A 253 9.26 -28.88 -4.96
N PRO A 254 9.52 -30.20 -4.85
CA PRO A 254 10.35 -30.74 -3.78
C PRO A 254 11.74 -30.10 -3.77
N LEU A 255 12.13 -29.52 -2.64
CA LEU A 255 13.46 -28.92 -2.46
C LEU A 255 14.57 -29.99 -2.44
N PHE A 256 14.23 -31.15 -1.88
CA PHE A 256 15.10 -32.30 -1.77
C PHE A 256 14.42 -33.49 -2.47
N ARG A 257 15.12 -34.11 -3.43
CA ARG A 257 14.63 -35.26 -4.23
C ARG A 257 15.33 -36.57 -3.86
N ASP A 258 16.15 -36.53 -2.83
CA ASP A 258 17.00 -37.62 -2.34
C ASP A 258 16.30 -38.48 -1.27
N VAL A 259 15.00 -38.28 -1.05
CA VAL A 259 14.20 -39.12 -0.17
C VAL A 259 13.69 -40.29 -0.99
N GLU A 260 14.29 -41.46 -0.81
CA GLU A 260 13.78 -42.72 -1.35
C GLU A 260 12.46 -43.05 -0.64
N GLN A 261 11.37 -43.21 -1.41
CA GLN A 261 10.03 -43.50 -0.85
C GLN A 261 9.93 -44.92 -0.26
N ASP A 262 10.92 -45.77 -0.53
CA ASP A 262 10.91 -47.19 -0.13
C ASP A 262 11.50 -47.43 1.29
N GLU A 263 11.94 -46.39 2.02
CA GLU A 263 12.41 -46.49 3.42
C GLU A 263 11.26 -46.71 4.45
N ASP A 264 10.02 -46.88 4.01
CA ASP A 264 8.84 -47.00 4.91
C ASP A 264 8.86 -48.27 5.78
N TRP A 265 9.54 -49.34 5.34
CA TRP A 265 9.64 -50.62 6.07
C TRP A 265 11.02 -50.85 6.67
N ASN A 266 11.26 -50.27 7.84
CA ASN A 266 12.48 -50.47 8.62
C ASN A 266 12.17 -51.16 9.96
N ASP A 267 13.17 -51.75 10.61
CA ASP A 267 13.01 -52.40 11.93
C ASP A 267 12.40 -51.47 13.01
N PHE A 268 12.53 -50.15 12.82
CA PHE A 268 11.96 -49.11 13.67
C PHE A 268 10.52 -48.72 13.27
N ASN A 269 10.19 -48.79 11.98
CA ASN A 269 8.87 -48.42 11.44
C ASN A 269 7.91 -49.61 11.29
N ASP A 270 8.25 -50.75 11.90
CA ASP A 270 7.41 -51.95 11.88
C ASP A 270 6.03 -51.68 12.51
N VAL A 271 4.98 -52.00 11.75
CA VAL A 271 3.57 -51.84 12.12
C VAL A 271 3.23 -52.58 13.41
N SER A 272 3.93 -53.68 13.72
CA SER A 272 3.70 -54.43 14.97
C SER A 272 4.17 -53.68 16.24
N LYS A 273 5.09 -52.72 16.07
CA LYS A 273 5.73 -51.97 17.17
C LYS A 273 5.15 -50.57 17.37
N ILE A 274 4.43 -50.04 16.38
CA ILE A 274 3.85 -48.69 16.43
C ILE A 274 2.37 -48.76 16.80
N ILE A 275 2.02 -48.08 17.90
CA ILE A 275 0.62 -47.91 18.31
C ILE A 275 0.02 -46.71 17.59
N ILE A 276 -0.80 -46.95 16.57
CA ILE A 276 -1.51 -45.90 15.84
C ILE A 276 -2.83 -45.58 16.55
N ARG A 277 -2.83 -44.52 17.38
CA ARG A 277 -4.08 -43.99 17.98
C ARG A 277 -4.72 -42.90 17.13
N VAL A 278 -3.90 -41.99 16.60
CA VAL A 278 -4.33 -40.85 15.79
C VAL A 278 -3.39 -40.76 14.60
N PRO A 279 -3.91 -40.63 13.36
CA PRO A 279 -3.05 -40.46 12.19
C PRO A 279 -2.33 -39.10 12.24
N ILE A 280 -1.03 -39.12 11.97
CA ILE A 280 -0.21 -37.90 11.93
C ILE A 280 -0.60 -37.10 10.68
N ARG A 281 -1.18 -35.92 10.89
CA ARG A 281 -1.60 -35.03 9.81
C ARG A 281 -0.44 -34.16 9.30
N THR A 282 -0.63 -33.58 8.12
CA THR A 282 0.34 -32.67 7.49
C THR A 282 0.58 -31.41 8.32
N GLU A 283 -0.45 -30.92 9.01
CA GLU A 283 -0.38 -29.77 9.91
C GLU A 283 0.60 -30.04 11.06
N TYR A 284 0.60 -31.26 11.61
CA TYR A 284 1.52 -31.62 12.70
C TYR A 284 2.96 -31.64 12.23
N LYS A 285 3.21 -32.14 11.01
CA LYS A 285 4.53 -32.13 10.37
C LYS A 285 5.07 -30.71 10.16
N ILE A 286 4.21 -29.71 10.02
CA ILE A 286 4.63 -28.33 9.79
C ILE A 286 4.72 -27.56 11.11
N ALA A 287 3.76 -27.75 12.02
CA ALA A 287 3.76 -27.14 13.35
C ALA A 287 4.97 -27.59 14.19
N PHE A 288 5.30 -28.89 14.13
CA PHE A 288 6.41 -29.47 14.89
C PHE A 288 7.36 -30.21 13.94
N PRO A 289 8.15 -29.46 13.15
CA PRO A 289 8.92 -30.03 12.04
C PRO A 289 9.98 -31.02 12.50
N HIS A 290 10.59 -30.80 13.66
CA HIS A 290 11.64 -31.66 14.20
C HIS A 290 11.12 -32.93 14.90
N VAL A 291 9.81 -33.01 15.18
CA VAL A 291 9.22 -34.15 15.90
C VAL A 291 8.65 -35.17 14.92
N TYR A 292 7.87 -34.72 13.93
CA TYR A 292 7.10 -35.60 13.06
C TYR A 292 7.73 -35.88 11.69
N ASN A 293 8.93 -35.36 11.41
CA ASN A 293 9.63 -35.61 10.15
C ASN A 293 11.01 -36.21 10.37
N ALA A 294 11.35 -37.18 9.52
CA ALA A 294 12.71 -37.63 9.36
C ALA A 294 13.51 -36.58 8.57
N ARG A 295 14.72 -36.23 9.03
CA ARG A 295 15.63 -35.28 8.36
C ARG A 295 14.99 -33.91 8.04
N PRO A 296 14.53 -33.15 9.05
CA PRO A 296 13.99 -31.80 8.87
C PRO A 296 15.10 -30.83 8.43
N ARG A 297 15.28 -30.71 7.11
CA ARG A 297 16.33 -29.90 6.49
C ARG A 297 15.76 -28.54 6.09
N LYS A 298 16.45 -27.45 6.42
CA LYS A 298 16.06 -26.07 6.08
C LYS A 298 14.64 -25.69 6.53
N THR A 299 14.15 -26.30 7.61
CA THR A 299 12.88 -25.93 8.23
C THR A 299 13.07 -24.66 9.07
N VAL A 300 12.03 -23.83 9.15
CA VAL A 300 12.01 -22.60 9.94
C VAL A 300 11.03 -22.77 11.09
N LEU A 301 11.45 -22.40 12.30
CA LEU A 301 10.58 -22.42 13.47
C LEU A 301 9.73 -21.15 13.49
N SER A 302 8.42 -21.35 13.66
CA SER A 302 7.44 -20.29 13.85
C SER A 302 7.13 -20.09 15.34
N PRO A 303 6.67 -18.89 15.74
CA PRO A 303 6.03 -18.71 17.04
C PRO A 303 4.85 -19.67 17.19
N TYR A 304 4.73 -20.27 18.38
CA TYR A 304 3.64 -21.21 18.66
C TYR A 304 2.30 -20.48 18.85
N HIS A 305 2.31 -19.39 19.61
CA HIS A 305 1.11 -18.63 19.96
C HIS A 305 1.51 -17.23 20.45
N ASP A 306 0.76 -16.22 20.02
CA ASP A 306 0.80 -14.86 20.56
C ASP A 306 -0.31 -14.69 21.61
N VAL A 307 -0.18 -13.71 22.51
CA VAL A 307 -1.26 -13.40 23.48
C VAL A 307 -2.53 -13.00 22.71
N PRO A 308 -3.69 -13.65 22.94
CA PRO A 308 -4.89 -13.38 22.17
C PRO A 308 -5.36 -11.94 22.34
N SER A 309 -5.69 -11.29 21.23
CA SER A 309 -6.24 -9.93 21.24
C SER A 309 -7.74 -9.96 21.55
N SER A 310 -8.08 -9.59 22.79
CA SER A 310 -9.48 -9.44 23.22
C SER A 310 -9.92 -7.99 23.04
N TYR A 311 -10.23 -7.60 21.80
CA TYR A 311 -10.86 -6.32 21.51
C TYR A 311 -12.38 -6.52 21.45
N ALA A 312 -13.09 -5.94 22.42
CA ALA A 312 -14.54 -5.78 22.32
C ALA A 312 -14.79 -4.58 21.43
N GLY A 313 -15.31 -4.80 20.23
CA GLY A 313 -15.62 -3.73 19.29
C GLY A 313 -16.87 -2.96 19.70
N ASP A 314 -17.01 -1.77 19.13
CA ASP A 314 -18.13 -0.87 19.40
C ASP A 314 -19.37 -1.33 18.59
N GLU A 315 -20.08 -2.35 19.08
CA GLU A 315 -21.36 -2.78 18.48
C GLU A 315 -22.52 -1.83 18.83
N ASP A 316 -22.34 -0.96 19.83
CA ASP A 316 -23.38 -0.10 20.41
C ASP A 316 -22.99 1.41 20.41
N ASP A 317 -22.27 1.87 19.38
CA ASP A 317 -21.89 3.29 19.19
C ASP A 317 -23.02 4.17 18.61
N ASP A 318 -24.28 3.72 18.70
CA ASP A 318 -25.45 4.53 18.31
C ASP A 318 -25.71 5.69 19.30
N GLU A 319 -25.04 5.70 20.48
CA GLU A 319 -25.07 6.78 21.46
C GLU A 319 -23.70 7.51 21.52
N PRO A 320 -23.50 8.57 20.70
CA PRO A 320 -22.22 9.27 20.56
C PRO A 320 -21.74 10.02 21.83
N ASP A 321 -22.55 10.03 22.89
CA ASP A 321 -22.29 10.75 24.14
C ASP A 321 -21.69 9.84 25.24
N LEU A 322 -21.60 8.52 25.02
CA LEU A 322 -21.06 7.61 26.02
C LEU A 322 -19.52 7.59 25.98
N LEU A 323 -18.84 7.77 27.12
CA LEU A 323 -17.38 7.69 27.12
C LEU A 323 -16.90 6.23 26.95
N CYS A 324 -15.75 6.05 26.29
CA CYS A 324 -15.19 4.74 25.90
C CYS A 324 -14.99 3.71 27.04
N PHE A 325 -15.09 4.10 28.31
CA PHE A 325 -14.94 3.21 29.48
C PHE A 325 -16.10 3.29 30.47
N GLU A 326 -17.20 3.94 30.10
CA GLU A 326 -18.37 4.08 30.97
C GLU A 326 -19.35 2.91 30.84
N ALA A 327 -19.52 2.36 29.64
CA ALA A 327 -20.29 1.13 29.45
C ALA A 327 -19.44 -0.11 29.70
N TYR A 328 -20.05 -1.11 30.31
CA TYR A 328 -19.54 -2.47 30.32
C TYR A 328 -20.00 -3.16 29.04
N PRO A 329 -19.10 -3.56 28.12
CA PRO A 329 -19.50 -4.23 26.89
C PRO A 329 -20.23 -5.53 27.17
N SER A 330 -21.36 -5.74 26.51
CA SER A 330 -22.18 -6.96 26.64
C SER A 330 -21.43 -8.24 26.24
N GLN A 331 -20.38 -8.10 25.43
CA GLN A 331 -19.48 -9.16 24.98
C GLN A 331 -18.58 -9.71 26.10
N LEU A 332 -18.40 -8.97 27.20
CA LEU A 332 -17.54 -9.37 28.32
C LEU A 332 -18.33 -10.16 29.37
N ASN A 333 -17.67 -11.15 29.97
CA ASN A 333 -18.26 -11.95 31.03
C ASN A 333 -18.31 -11.16 32.35
N PRO A 334 -19.48 -11.02 32.99
CA PRO A 334 -19.62 -10.20 34.19
C PRO A 334 -18.72 -10.69 35.32
N ILE A 335 -18.18 -9.75 36.09
CA ILE A 335 -17.34 -10.06 37.26
C ILE A 335 -18.23 -10.63 38.36
N VAL A 336 -18.11 -11.94 38.61
CA VAL A 336 -18.79 -12.58 39.75
C VAL A 336 -17.99 -12.31 41.02
N ARG A 337 -18.59 -11.62 41.98
CA ARG A 337 -17.98 -11.40 43.29
C ARG A 337 -17.90 -12.72 44.05
N VAL A 338 -16.69 -13.27 44.17
CA VAL A 338 -16.41 -14.34 45.13
C VAL A 338 -16.16 -13.68 46.48
N VAL A 339 -17.00 -13.98 47.48
CA VAL A 339 -16.76 -13.53 48.86
C VAL A 339 -15.55 -14.31 49.37
N HIS A 340 -14.40 -13.66 49.43
CA HIS A 340 -13.29 -14.16 50.24
C HIS A 340 -13.73 -14.11 51.70
N THR A 341 -13.87 -15.27 52.35
CA THR A 341 -13.70 -15.31 53.80
C THR A 341 -12.24 -14.91 54.06
N LYS A 342 -12.03 -13.76 54.69
CA LYS A 342 -10.70 -13.38 55.20
C LYS A 342 -10.38 -14.32 56.37
N ASP A 343 -9.93 -15.52 56.07
CA ASP A 343 -9.36 -16.44 57.07
C ASP A 343 -7.86 -16.15 57.33
N TRP A 344 -7.38 -14.98 56.87
CA TRP A 344 -6.11 -14.42 57.29
C TRP A 344 -6.39 -13.26 58.25
N SER A 345 -6.25 -13.55 59.55
CA SER A 345 -6.12 -12.54 60.59
C SER A 345 -4.81 -11.77 60.33
N VAL A 346 -4.91 -10.56 59.78
CA VAL A 346 -3.81 -9.60 59.87
C VAL A 346 -3.75 -9.21 61.36
N PRO A 347 -2.61 -9.40 62.05
CA PRO A 347 -2.45 -8.89 63.41
C PRO A 347 -2.69 -7.38 63.40
N GLU A 348 -3.50 -6.86 64.33
CA GLU A 348 -3.86 -5.43 64.44
C GLU A 348 -2.66 -4.50 64.77
N ASP A 349 -1.44 -5.03 64.90
CA ASP A 349 -0.25 -4.31 65.37
C ASP A 349 0.75 -3.92 64.25
N VAL A 350 0.27 -3.60 63.05
CA VAL A 350 1.11 -2.87 62.07
C VAL A 350 0.55 -1.47 61.97
N ASP A 351 1.04 -0.61 62.87
CA ASP A 351 0.80 0.83 62.87
C ASP A 351 0.88 1.37 61.43
N GLU A 352 -0.23 1.94 60.96
CA GLU A 352 -0.21 2.88 59.85
C GLU A 352 0.79 3.97 60.24
N PHE A 353 1.97 3.95 59.63
CA PHE A 353 2.96 5.02 59.77
C PHE A 353 2.24 6.35 59.54
N GLU A 354 2.17 7.16 60.58
CA GLU A 354 1.73 8.54 60.52
C GLU A 354 2.44 9.20 59.35
N VAL A 355 1.64 9.67 58.39
CA VAL A 355 2.10 10.53 57.32
C VAL A 355 2.46 11.86 58.00
N GLU A 356 3.72 12.01 58.41
CA GLU A 356 4.26 13.30 58.80
C GLU A 356 4.29 14.19 57.55
N ASP A 357 3.43 15.20 57.56
CA ASP A 357 3.45 16.34 56.64
C ASP A 357 4.86 16.96 56.59
N PHE A 358 5.46 16.99 55.40
CA PHE A 358 6.57 17.87 55.06
C PHE A 358 6.32 18.58 53.73
#